data_AF-A0AAW2ZKS1-F1
#
_entry.id   AF-A0AAW2ZKS1-F1
#
_cell.length_a   1.000
_cell.length_b   1.000
_cell.length_c   1.000
_cell.angle_alpha   90.00
_cell.angle_beta   90.00
_cell.angle_gamma   90.00
#
_symmetry.space_group_name_H-M   'P 1'
#
loop_
_entity.id
_entity.type
_entity.pdbx_description
1 polymer ?
#
loop_
_entity_poly.entity_id
_entity_poly.type
_entity_poly.pdbx_seq_one_letter_code
_entity_poly.pdbx_strand_id
1 'polypeptide(L)'
;MMKHSLVLIAVCIIGAAIADTIQIKTNKDAQVTRSSYGGCGVPCPDAKQGTATTINIGSYHLSSSGLFGYFLAPLNKDCSITKAELVFPKDAFISSAGSGQAILQISKLDGSNWTEDSVTYNTKPSTVGPQLGTIVIGDQLNVNLIPGPLDVTGAVITSLNQGEQEFGVEASTSNGNSVFLNSREKGEEHATFLNIQFECQQVTASPVEN
;
A
#
# COMPACT_ATOMS: atom_id res chain seq x y z
N MET A 1 19.57 31.97 61.01
CA MET A 1 19.04 31.97 59.63
C MET A 1 19.79 30.91 58.82
N MET A 2 19.25 29.70 58.72
CA MET A 2 19.88 28.61 57.97
C MET A 2 19.35 28.63 56.52
N LYS A 3 20.23 28.92 55.57
CA LYS A 3 19.96 28.79 54.13
C LYS A 3 19.86 27.31 53.78
N HIS A 4 18.65 26.83 53.49
CA HIS A 4 18.45 25.54 52.85
C HIS A 4 18.73 25.72 51.36
N SER A 5 19.90 25.28 50.92
CA SER A 5 20.20 25.17 49.48
C SER A 5 19.45 23.96 48.94
N LEU A 6 18.41 24.21 48.16
CA LEU A 6 17.72 23.18 47.38
C LEU A 6 18.68 22.73 46.26
N VAL A 7 19.19 21.51 46.36
CA VAL A 7 19.99 20.89 45.29
C VAL A 7 19.02 20.26 44.31
N LEU A 8 18.88 20.86 43.13
CA LEU A 8 18.10 20.29 42.03
C LEU A 8 18.93 19.18 41.39
N ILE A 9 18.64 17.93 41.74
CA ILE A 9 19.25 16.76 41.07
C ILE A 9 18.51 16.56 39.75
N ALA A 10 19.15 16.93 38.64
CA ALA A 10 18.66 16.57 37.32
C ALA A 10 18.90 15.06 37.11
N VAL A 11 17.89 14.24 37.42
CA VAL A 11 17.91 12.81 37.09
C VAL A 11 17.68 12.70 35.58
N CYS A 12 18.74 12.40 34.84
CA CYS A 12 18.64 12.05 33.42
C CYS A 12 18.19 10.59 33.33
N ILE A 13 16.89 10.37 33.15
CA ILE A 13 16.34 9.02 32.93
C ILE A 13 16.46 8.71 31.44
N ILE A 14 17.35 7.77 31.09
CA ILE A 14 17.46 7.23 29.74
C ILE A 14 16.44 6.08 29.65
N GLY A 15 15.26 6.34 29.08
CA GLY A 15 14.30 5.29 28.77
C GLY A 15 14.81 4.43 27.62
N ALA A 16 14.79 3.10 27.79
CA ALA A 16 15.06 2.18 26.68
C ALA A 16 13.86 2.21 25.72
N ALA A 17 14.13 2.37 24.43
CA ALA A 17 13.09 2.33 23.43
C ALA A 17 12.70 0.89 23.11
N ILE A 18 11.40 0.64 22.90
CA ILE A 18 10.88 -0.67 22.50
C ILE A 18 10.54 -0.58 21.03
N ALA A 19 11.19 -1.42 20.22
CA ALA A 19 10.81 -1.63 18.83
C ALA A 19 9.63 -2.60 18.79
N ASP A 20 8.55 -2.17 18.15
CA ASP A 20 7.35 -3.00 17.95
C ASP A 20 7.02 -3.03 16.46
N THR A 21 6.29 -4.07 16.03
CA THR A 21 5.92 -4.30 14.64
C THR A 21 4.45 -4.62 14.54
N ILE A 22 3.74 -3.87 13.70
CA ILE A 22 2.32 -4.10 13.40
C ILE A 22 2.14 -4.45 11.92
N GLN A 23 1.28 -5.43 11.66
CA GLN A 23 0.80 -5.72 10.31
C GLN A 23 -0.56 -5.07 10.10
N ILE A 24 -0.63 -4.14 9.15
CA ILE A 24 -1.87 -3.50 8.71
C ILE A 24 -2.34 -4.21 7.44
N LYS A 25 -3.46 -4.92 7.57
CA LYS A 25 -4.10 -5.62 6.46
C LYS A 25 -4.67 -4.63 5.45
N THR A 26 -4.77 -5.07 4.18
CA THR A 26 -5.56 -4.34 3.18
C THR A 26 -6.98 -4.18 3.69
N ASN A 27 -7.41 -2.93 3.86
CA ASN A 27 -8.78 -2.60 4.23
C ASN A 27 -9.68 -2.45 3.01
N LYS A 28 -9.18 -1.93 1.90
CA LYS A 28 -9.93 -1.73 0.66
C LYS A 28 -9.11 -2.21 -0.52
N ASP A 29 -9.73 -2.84 -1.49
CA ASP A 29 -9.14 -3.17 -2.76
C ASP A 29 -10.12 -3.04 -3.92
N ALA A 30 -9.61 -2.56 -5.05
CA ALA A 30 -10.42 -2.39 -6.24
C ALA A 30 -9.59 -2.68 -7.48
N GLN A 31 -10.21 -3.27 -8.50
CA GLN A 31 -9.63 -3.37 -9.83
C GLN A 31 -10.20 -2.26 -10.70
N VAL A 32 -9.32 -1.56 -11.43
CA VAL A 32 -9.72 -0.58 -12.42
C VAL A 32 -9.23 -1.00 -13.80
N THR A 33 -10.14 -1.10 -14.76
CA THR A 33 -9.82 -1.46 -16.14
C THR A 33 -9.70 -0.21 -17.01
N ARG A 34 -8.50 0.09 -17.49
CA ARG A 34 -8.14 1.31 -18.24
C ARG A 34 -8.64 1.35 -19.68
N SER A 35 -8.59 0.23 -20.38
CA SER A 35 -8.95 0.19 -21.80
C SER A 35 -9.25 -1.22 -22.24
N SER A 36 -10.22 -1.34 -23.13
CA SER A 36 -10.54 -2.54 -23.89
C SER A 36 -10.32 -2.18 -25.36
N TYR A 37 -9.16 -2.53 -25.93
CA TYR A 37 -8.93 -2.36 -27.38
C TYR A 37 -9.45 -3.59 -28.13
N GLY A 38 -10.65 -3.47 -28.70
CA GLY A 38 -11.17 -4.44 -29.64
C GLY A 38 -10.79 -4.02 -31.04
N GLY A 39 -10.68 -4.96 -31.97
CA GLY A 39 -10.57 -4.67 -33.40
C GLY A 39 -11.81 -3.98 -34.00
N CYS A 40 -12.60 -3.24 -33.22
CA CYS A 40 -13.58 -2.31 -33.74
C CYS A 40 -12.82 -1.18 -34.43
N GLY A 41 -13.02 -1.04 -35.75
CA GLY A 41 -12.49 0.10 -36.50
C GLY A 41 -12.79 1.40 -35.75
N VAL A 42 -11.77 2.23 -35.59
CA VAL A 42 -11.84 3.49 -34.85
C VAL A 42 -12.98 4.39 -35.36
N PRO A 43 -13.72 5.08 -34.47
CA PRO A 43 -13.59 5.06 -33.01
C PRO A 43 -14.52 4.00 -32.37
N CYS A 44 -13.96 3.10 -31.55
CA CYS A 44 -14.78 2.24 -30.68
C CYS A 44 -15.57 3.16 -29.71
N PRO A 45 -16.91 3.17 -29.76
CA PRO A 45 -17.72 4.07 -28.94
C PRO A 45 -17.56 3.86 -27.41
N ASP A 46 -17.00 2.71 -27.01
CA ASP A 46 -17.04 2.20 -25.64
C ASP A 46 -15.77 2.49 -24.81
N ALA A 47 -14.84 3.32 -25.31
CA ALA A 47 -13.68 3.77 -24.54
C ALA A 47 -14.05 4.66 -23.32
N LYS A 48 -15.32 5.05 -23.17
CA LYS A 48 -15.87 5.72 -21.99
C LYS A 48 -16.77 4.76 -21.20
N GLN A 49 -16.14 3.89 -20.43
CA GLN A 49 -16.78 2.90 -19.56
C GLN A 49 -17.74 3.57 -18.55
N GLY A 50 -18.97 3.05 -18.45
CA GLY A 50 -19.94 3.40 -17.39
C GLY A 50 -21.41 3.09 -17.68
N THR A 51 -21.82 2.88 -18.94
CA THR A 51 -23.26 2.74 -19.31
C THR A 51 -23.59 1.54 -20.21
N ALA A 52 -22.59 0.77 -20.66
CA ALA A 52 -22.81 -0.37 -21.54
C ALA A 52 -23.32 -1.60 -20.76
N THR A 53 -24.43 -2.20 -21.22
CA THR A 53 -25.07 -3.37 -20.60
C THR A 53 -24.54 -4.71 -21.11
N THR A 54 -23.64 -4.72 -22.09
CA THR A 54 -23.04 -5.94 -22.67
C THR A 54 -21.57 -5.71 -23.00
N ILE A 55 -20.70 -6.60 -22.50
CA ILE A 55 -19.27 -6.64 -22.84
C ILE A 55 -19.10 -7.57 -24.04
N ASN A 56 -18.66 -7.04 -25.18
CA ASN A 56 -18.32 -7.87 -26.33
C ASN A 56 -16.89 -8.41 -26.10
N ILE A 57 -16.67 -9.74 -26.10
CA ILE A 57 -15.39 -10.39 -25.77
C ILE A 57 -14.69 -10.84 -27.06
N GLY A 58 -14.21 -9.88 -27.86
CA GLY A 58 -13.25 -10.13 -28.94
C GLY A 58 -11.81 -10.21 -28.41
N SER A 59 -10.82 -10.14 -29.31
CA SER A 59 -9.38 -10.09 -28.98
C SER A 59 -8.98 -8.78 -28.27
N TYR A 60 -9.43 -8.62 -27.02
CA TYR A 60 -9.20 -7.41 -26.24
C TYR A 60 -7.89 -7.48 -25.47
N HIS A 61 -7.04 -6.47 -25.64
CA HIS A 61 -6.01 -6.15 -24.66
C HIS A 61 -6.66 -5.32 -23.54
N LEU A 62 -6.86 -5.94 -22.38
CA LEU A 62 -7.29 -5.28 -21.16
C LEU A 62 -6.05 -4.84 -20.37
N SER A 63 -5.91 -3.54 -20.14
CA SER A 63 -4.96 -3.01 -19.15
C SER A 63 -5.76 -2.68 -17.90
N SER A 64 -5.35 -3.24 -16.76
CA SER A 64 -5.96 -2.94 -15.47
C SER A 64 -4.92 -2.55 -14.42
N SER A 65 -5.37 -1.94 -13.34
CA SER A 65 -4.56 -1.62 -12.16
C SER A 65 -5.31 -2.07 -10.91
N GLY A 66 -4.57 -2.56 -9.92
CA GLY A 66 -5.09 -2.86 -8.60
C GLY A 66 -4.88 -1.67 -7.67
N LEU A 67 -5.92 -1.25 -6.97
CA LEU A 67 -5.86 -0.24 -5.92
C LEU A 67 -5.94 -0.95 -4.57
N PHE A 68 -5.11 -0.55 -3.62
CA PHE A 68 -5.10 -1.11 -2.26
C PHE A 68 -5.05 0.02 -1.24
N GLY A 69 -5.86 -0.06 -0.20
CA GLY A 69 -5.95 0.91 0.90
C GLY A 69 -5.70 0.26 2.25
N TYR A 70 -4.93 0.91 3.11
CA TYR A 70 -4.53 0.44 4.44
C TYR A 70 -4.87 1.47 5.50
N PHE A 71 -5.63 1.09 6.53
CA PHE A 71 -6.00 2.00 7.61
C PHE A 71 -4.85 2.21 8.58
N LEU A 72 -4.40 3.45 8.74
CA LEU A 72 -3.30 3.83 9.62
C LEU A 72 -3.75 4.18 11.04
N ALA A 73 -5.07 4.19 11.29
CA ALA A 73 -5.64 4.48 12.61
C ALA A 73 -5.09 3.63 13.78
N PRO A 74 -4.69 2.36 13.60
CA PRO A 74 -4.07 1.57 14.67
C PRO A 74 -2.67 2.06 15.10
N LEU A 75 -2.03 2.95 14.35
CA LEU A 75 -0.69 3.43 14.66
C LEU A 75 -0.71 4.39 15.84
N ASN A 76 0.15 4.12 16.82
CA ASN A 76 0.34 5.02 17.95
C ASN A 76 1.08 6.29 17.48
N LYS A 77 0.42 7.44 17.63
CA LYS A 77 0.93 8.75 17.22
C LYS A 77 2.09 9.24 18.08
N ASP A 78 2.30 8.65 19.25
CA ASP A 78 3.42 8.96 20.15
C ASP A 78 4.69 8.15 19.81
N CYS A 79 4.65 7.34 18.76
CA CYS A 79 5.77 6.51 18.32
C CYS A 79 6.29 6.97 16.96
N SER A 80 7.60 6.89 16.78
CA SER A 80 8.25 7.19 15.50
C SER A 80 8.26 5.95 14.62
N ILE A 81 7.76 6.05 13.39
CA ILE A 81 7.90 4.97 12.40
C ILE A 81 9.37 4.89 12.00
N THR A 82 9.98 3.72 12.22
CA THR A 82 11.37 3.45 11.82
C THR A 82 11.45 2.74 10.48
N LYS A 83 10.41 1.97 10.12
CA LYS A 83 10.32 1.26 8.85
C LYS A 83 8.87 0.99 8.46
N ALA A 84 8.53 1.10 7.18
CA ALA A 84 7.28 0.61 6.62
C ALA A 84 7.53 -0.14 5.31
N GLU A 85 6.99 -1.34 5.20
CA GLU A 85 7.18 -2.24 4.07
C GLU A 85 5.84 -2.68 3.51
N LEU A 86 5.64 -2.47 2.21
CA LEU A 86 4.51 -3.03 1.47
C LEU A 86 4.86 -4.43 0.99
N VAL A 87 4.09 -5.42 1.43
CA VAL A 87 4.31 -6.83 1.13
C VAL A 87 3.27 -7.33 0.15
N PHE A 88 3.74 -7.94 -0.94
CA PHE A 88 2.90 -8.69 -1.86
C PHE A 88 3.03 -10.19 -1.58
N PRO A 89 1.91 -10.92 -1.50
CA PRO A 89 1.91 -12.33 -1.15
C PRO A 89 2.49 -13.18 -2.29
N LYS A 90 3.03 -14.35 -1.93
CA LYS A 90 3.80 -15.21 -2.85
C LYS A 90 2.97 -15.84 -3.96
N ASP A 91 1.64 -15.88 -3.79
CA ASP A 91 0.71 -16.48 -4.73
C ASP A 91 0.17 -15.47 -5.76
N ALA A 92 0.78 -14.28 -5.86
CA ALA A 92 0.69 -13.44 -7.04
C ALA A 92 1.30 -14.17 -8.25
N PHE A 93 0.60 -14.17 -9.39
CA PHE A 93 1.05 -14.91 -10.57
C PHE A 93 0.80 -14.13 -11.87
N ILE A 94 1.51 -14.51 -12.92
CA ILE A 94 1.30 -14.00 -14.29
C ILE A 94 0.53 -15.03 -15.11
N SER A 95 -0.40 -14.61 -15.98
CA SER A 95 -0.98 -15.55 -16.95
C SER A 95 0.07 -15.92 -17.99
N SER A 96 0.31 -17.21 -18.17
CA SER A 96 1.41 -17.84 -18.90
C SER A 96 1.42 -17.68 -20.43
N ALA A 97 0.84 -16.61 -20.99
CA ALA A 97 0.79 -16.42 -22.45
C ALA A 97 2.13 -15.94 -23.06
N GLY A 98 3.15 -15.66 -22.25
CA GLY A 98 4.50 -15.35 -22.70
C GLY A 98 5.52 -15.72 -21.63
N SER A 99 6.62 -16.36 -22.01
CA SER A 99 7.77 -16.58 -21.14
C SER A 99 8.36 -15.22 -20.75
N GLY A 100 8.17 -14.77 -19.52
CA GLY A 100 8.72 -13.49 -19.07
C GLY A 100 8.29 -13.11 -17.66
N GLN A 101 9.06 -12.23 -17.03
CA GLN A 101 8.70 -11.62 -15.75
C GLN A 101 7.66 -10.51 -15.99
N ALA A 102 6.73 -10.29 -15.07
CA ALA A 102 5.93 -9.07 -15.04
C ALA A 102 6.56 -8.04 -14.10
N ILE A 103 6.48 -6.77 -14.47
CA ILE A 103 6.92 -5.66 -13.64
C ILE A 103 5.68 -4.90 -13.18
N LEU A 104 5.41 -4.93 -11.89
CA LEU A 104 4.46 -4.06 -11.22
C LEU A 104 5.14 -2.76 -10.82
N GLN A 105 4.56 -1.63 -11.22
CA GLN A 105 4.89 -0.30 -10.72
C GLN A 105 3.94 0.03 -9.59
N ILE A 106 4.50 0.42 -8.44
CA ILE A 106 3.72 0.82 -7.26
C ILE A 106 3.79 2.34 -7.12
N SER A 107 2.63 2.99 -7.10
CA SER A 107 2.50 4.44 -6.95
C SER A 107 1.60 4.76 -5.75
N LYS A 108 1.88 5.85 -5.03
CA LYS A 108 0.99 6.36 -3.97
C LYS A 108 -0.28 6.94 -4.61
N LEU A 109 -1.43 6.69 -3.98
CA LEU A 109 -2.71 7.30 -4.33
C LEU A 109 -2.94 8.61 -3.56
N ASP A 110 -3.65 9.54 -4.19
CA ASP A 110 -4.11 10.80 -3.62
C ASP A 110 -5.31 10.58 -2.71
N GLY A 111 -5.14 10.92 -1.44
CA GLY A 111 -6.20 10.86 -0.45
C GLY A 111 -6.74 9.47 -0.13
N SER A 112 -7.66 9.47 0.83
CA SER A 112 -8.29 8.29 1.42
C SER A 112 -9.80 8.20 1.15
N ASN A 113 -10.35 9.13 0.37
CA ASN A 113 -11.80 9.35 0.26
C ASN A 113 -12.50 8.45 -0.77
N TRP A 114 -11.85 7.36 -1.21
CA TRP A 114 -12.46 6.41 -2.13
C TRP A 114 -13.06 5.23 -1.37
N THR A 115 -14.14 4.70 -1.94
CA THR A 115 -14.78 3.44 -1.52
C THR A 115 -14.78 2.49 -2.69
N GLU A 116 -14.71 1.18 -2.44
CA GLU A 116 -14.57 0.16 -3.48
C GLU A 116 -15.70 0.25 -4.52
N ASP A 117 -16.93 0.46 -4.04
CA ASP A 117 -18.13 0.59 -4.88
C ASP A 117 -18.15 1.87 -5.74
N SER A 118 -17.34 2.88 -5.38
CA SER A 118 -17.25 4.15 -6.10
C SER A 118 -16.14 4.18 -7.14
N VAL A 119 -15.23 3.20 -7.13
CA VAL A 119 -14.06 3.21 -8.01
C VAL A 119 -14.46 2.77 -9.42
N THR A 120 -14.19 3.65 -10.38
CA THR A 120 -14.21 3.38 -11.82
C THR A 120 -12.94 3.97 -12.43
N TYR A 121 -12.69 3.76 -13.72
CA TYR A 121 -11.56 4.41 -14.38
C TYR A 121 -11.56 5.94 -14.24
N ASN A 122 -12.74 6.56 -14.27
CA ASN A 122 -12.87 8.02 -14.20
C ASN A 122 -12.95 8.56 -12.77
N THR A 123 -13.28 7.71 -11.79
CA THR A 123 -13.49 8.10 -10.38
C THR A 123 -12.44 7.54 -9.44
N LYS A 124 -11.44 6.80 -9.95
CA LYS A 124 -10.32 6.31 -9.14
C LYS A 124 -9.52 7.48 -8.55
N PRO A 125 -8.96 7.31 -7.35
CA PRO A 125 -7.99 8.27 -6.82
C PRO A 125 -6.83 8.47 -7.81
N SER A 126 -6.36 9.71 -7.92
CA SER A 126 -5.18 10.03 -8.73
C SER A 126 -3.93 9.46 -8.08
N THR A 127 -2.86 9.26 -8.84
CA THR A 127 -1.55 8.98 -8.24
C THR A 127 -0.86 10.27 -7.83
N VAL A 128 -0.09 10.24 -6.74
CA VAL A 128 0.64 11.41 -6.22
C VAL A 128 2.11 11.08 -6.07
N GLY A 129 2.95 12.04 -6.46
CA GLY A 129 4.39 11.95 -6.28
C GLY A 129 5.07 10.96 -7.23
N PRO A 130 6.36 10.67 -6.99
CA PRO A 130 7.08 9.67 -7.77
C PRO A 130 6.57 8.26 -7.47
N GLN A 131 6.84 7.34 -8.41
CA GLN A 131 6.65 5.90 -8.19
C GLN A 131 7.42 5.48 -6.92
N LEU A 132 6.76 4.72 -6.04
CA LEU A 132 7.35 4.21 -4.79
C LEU A 132 8.39 3.12 -5.06
N GLY A 133 8.15 2.29 -6.05
CA GLY A 133 9.11 1.29 -6.51
C GLY A 133 8.51 0.28 -7.47
N THR A 134 9.29 -0.74 -7.81
CA THR A 134 8.87 -1.83 -8.69
C THR A 134 8.89 -3.17 -7.96
N ILE A 135 7.99 -4.06 -8.37
CA ILE A 135 7.97 -5.45 -7.96
C ILE A 135 8.06 -6.31 -9.21
N VAL A 136 8.95 -7.30 -9.19
CA VAL A 136 9.14 -8.24 -10.29
C VAL A 136 8.48 -9.56 -9.90
N ILE A 137 7.53 -10.01 -10.71
CA ILE A 137 6.83 -11.29 -10.53
C ILE A 137 7.31 -12.24 -11.61
N GLY A 138 7.85 -13.39 -11.20
CA GLY A 138 8.33 -14.43 -12.10
C GLY A 138 7.21 -15.29 -12.69
N ASP A 139 7.54 -16.09 -13.70
CA ASP A 139 6.64 -17.12 -14.17
C ASP A 139 6.53 -18.26 -13.14
N GLN A 140 5.38 -18.94 -13.11
CA GLN A 140 5.18 -20.08 -12.22
C GLN A 140 6.11 -21.27 -12.54
N LEU A 141 6.78 -21.23 -13.69
CA LEU A 141 7.51 -22.37 -14.24
C LEU A 141 9.00 -22.36 -13.90
N ASN A 142 9.65 -21.22 -13.61
CA ASN A 142 11.09 -21.19 -13.37
C ASN A 142 11.63 -20.14 -12.40
N VAL A 143 10.83 -19.20 -11.86
CA VAL A 143 11.35 -18.31 -10.82
C VAL A 143 10.27 -17.93 -9.80
N ASN A 144 10.33 -18.53 -8.60
CA ASN A 144 9.74 -17.95 -7.40
C ASN A 144 10.53 -16.69 -7.02
N LEU A 145 10.45 -15.65 -7.86
CA LEU A 145 10.74 -14.28 -7.43
C LEU A 145 9.60 -13.90 -6.50
N ILE A 146 9.73 -14.31 -5.24
CA ILE A 146 8.91 -13.78 -4.18
C ILE A 146 9.20 -12.27 -4.18
N PRO A 147 8.20 -11.42 -4.43
CA PRO A 147 8.36 -9.99 -4.23
C PRO A 147 8.98 -9.76 -2.85
N GLY A 148 10.19 -9.19 -2.83
CA GLY A 148 10.68 -8.64 -1.58
C GLY A 148 9.73 -7.55 -1.08
N PRO A 149 9.66 -7.30 0.23
CA PRO A 149 8.96 -6.13 0.73
C PRO A 149 9.47 -4.86 0.04
N LEU A 150 8.54 -3.99 -0.37
CA LEU A 150 8.86 -2.68 -0.92
C LEU A 150 8.92 -1.67 0.23
N ASP A 151 10.06 -1.01 0.42
CA ASP A 151 10.17 0.08 1.40
C ASP A 151 9.30 1.27 0.98
N VAL A 152 8.32 1.60 1.84
CA VAL A 152 7.39 2.72 1.68
C VAL A 152 7.44 3.67 2.89
N THR A 153 8.49 3.59 3.71
CA THR A 153 8.65 4.32 4.97
C THR A 153 8.39 5.82 4.81
N GLY A 154 9.09 6.46 3.86
CA GLY A 154 8.94 7.91 3.63
C GLY A 154 7.54 8.30 3.18
N ALA A 155 6.87 7.46 2.38
CA ALA A 155 5.52 7.73 1.89
C ALA A 155 4.46 7.60 3.00
N VAL A 156 4.59 6.58 3.86
CA VAL A 156 3.70 6.41 5.03
C VAL A 156 3.87 7.56 6.01
N ILE A 157 5.11 7.95 6.34
CA ILE A 157 5.38 9.11 7.21
C ILE A 157 4.80 10.40 6.62
N THR A 158 4.96 10.61 5.30
CA THR A 158 4.37 11.78 4.62
C THR A 158 2.85 11.82 4.75
N SER A 159 2.19 10.67 4.55
CA SER A 159 0.73 10.53 4.65
C SER A 159 0.24 10.87 6.06
N LEU A 160 0.90 10.35 7.09
CA LEU A 160 0.56 10.64 8.49
C LEU A 160 0.78 12.12 8.85
N ASN A 161 1.87 12.72 8.38
CA ASN A 161 2.16 14.14 8.60
C ASN A 161 1.15 15.06 7.89
N GLN A 162 0.52 14.59 6.81
CA GLN A 162 -0.59 15.26 6.14
C GLN A 162 -1.95 15.03 6.83
N GLY A 163 -1.98 14.22 7.90
CA GLY A 163 -3.19 13.87 8.63
C GLY A 163 -4.04 12.80 7.94
N GLU A 164 -3.50 12.09 6.94
CA GLU A 164 -4.21 10.98 6.29
C GLU A 164 -4.44 9.86 7.31
N GLN A 165 -5.64 9.27 7.28
CA GLN A 165 -5.99 8.10 8.10
C GLN A 165 -5.78 6.78 7.36
N GLU A 166 -5.48 6.85 6.06
CA GLU A 166 -5.29 5.69 5.20
C GLU A 166 -4.09 5.91 4.29
N PHE A 167 -3.37 4.83 4.00
CA PHE A 167 -2.35 4.77 2.97
C PHE A 167 -2.91 4.03 1.76
N GLY A 168 -2.91 4.64 0.58
CA GLY A 168 -3.43 4.03 -0.65
C GLY A 168 -2.33 3.82 -1.68
N VAL A 169 -2.31 2.69 -2.39
CA VAL A 169 -1.38 2.44 -3.49
C VAL A 169 -2.08 1.91 -4.73
N GLU A 170 -1.55 2.27 -5.89
CA GLU A 170 -1.88 1.69 -7.18
C GLU A 170 -0.75 0.76 -7.63
N ALA A 171 -1.10 -0.47 -7.98
CA ALA A 171 -0.25 -1.42 -8.66
C ALA A 171 -0.66 -1.53 -10.14
N SER A 172 0.23 -1.16 -11.05
CA SER A 172 0.00 -1.21 -12.49
C SER A 172 1.14 -1.96 -13.19
N THR A 173 0.85 -2.62 -14.32
CA THR A 173 1.87 -3.37 -15.07
C THR A 173 2.54 -2.47 -16.10
N SER A 174 3.87 -2.54 -16.22
CA SER A 174 4.62 -1.68 -17.15
C SER A 174 5.01 -2.34 -18.47
N ASN A 175 4.96 -3.67 -18.54
CA ASN A 175 5.45 -4.45 -19.69
C ASN A 175 4.34 -5.24 -20.41
N GLY A 176 3.08 -4.89 -20.21
CA GLY A 176 1.93 -5.49 -20.92
C GLY A 176 1.52 -6.88 -20.43
N ASN A 177 2.28 -7.48 -19.50
CA ASN A 177 1.89 -8.73 -18.85
C ASN A 177 0.69 -8.51 -17.93
N SER A 178 -0.19 -9.51 -17.86
CA SER A 178 -1.26 -9.54 -16.87
C SER A 178 -0.75 -10.17 -15.59
N VAL A 179 -0.94 -9.47 -14.48
CA VAL A 179 -0.63 -9.94 -13.14
C VAL A 179 -1.94 -10.14 -12.39
N PHE A 180 -2.06 -11.29 -11.74
CA PHE A 180 -3.17 -11.65 -10.88
C PHE A 180 -2.70 -11.52 -9.44
N LEU A 181 -3.31 -10.58 -8.75
CA LEU A 181 -3.16 -10.36 -7.32
C LEU A 181 -4.44 -10.85 -6.66
N ASN A 182 -4.32 -11.44 -5.49
CA ASN A 182 -5.51 -11.83 -4.75
C ASN A 182 -6.19 -10.60 -4.15
N SER A 183 -7.51 -10.68 -4.08
CA SER A 183 -8.29 -9.72 -3.32
C SER A 183 -8.21 -10.00 -1.82
N ARG A 184 -8.63 -9.02 -1.00
CA ARG A 184 -8.72 -9.19 0.46
C ARG A 184 -9.68 -10.32 0.86
N GLU A 185 -10.71 -10.61 0.04
CA GLU A 185 -11.72 -11.65 0.32
C GLU A 185 -11.18 -13.08 0.16
N LYS A 186 -10.03 -13.28 -0.49
CA LYS A 186 -9.41 -14.62 -0.59
C LYS A 186 -8.90 -15.12 0.77
N GLY A 187 -8.68 -14.23 1.73
CA GLY A 187 -8.20 -14.53 3.06
C GLY A 187 -7.01 -13.67 3.46
N GLU A 188 -6.85 -13.48 4.77
CA GLU A 188 -5.95 -12.45 5.33
C GLU A 188 -4.47 -12.67 5.01
N GLU A 189 -4.03 -13.91 4.81
CA GLU A 189 -2.64 -14.26 4.46
C GLU A 189 -2.35 -14.13 2.96
N HIS A 190 -3.39 -13.93 2.15
CA HIS A 190 -3.31 -13.98 0.69
C HIS A 190 -3.38 -12.60 0.05
N ALA A 191 -3.71 -11.55 0.78
CA ALA A 191 -3.76 -10.18 0.27
C ALA A 191 -2.47 -9.42 0.55
N THR A 192 -2.32 -8.25 -0.07
CA THR A 192 -1.22 -7.35 0.27
C THR A 192 -1.39 -6.80 1.70
N PHE A 193 -0.30 -6.44 2.36
CA PHE A 193 -0.33 -5.84 3.68
C PHE A 193 0.85 -4.88 3.88
N LEU A 194 0.70 -3.94 4.83
CA LEU A 194 1.79 -3.10 5.30
C LEU A 194 2.37 -3.67 6.58
N ASN A 195 3.68 -3.84 6.62
CA ASN A 195 4.42 -4.13 7.84
C ASN A 195 5.07 -2.85 8.34
N ILE A 196 4.71 -2.38 9.54
CA ILE A 196 5.20 -1.11 10.09
C ILE A 196 5.94 -1.39 11.39
N GLN A 197 7.20 -0.95 11.43
CA GLN A 197 8.02 -0.94 12.63
C GLN A 197 8.04 0.47 13.20
N PHE A 198 7.89 0.57 14.52
CA PHE A 198 7.89 1.84 15.22
C PHE A 198 8.64 1.74 16.54
N GLU A 199 9.09 2.89 17.00
CA GLU A 199 9.86 3.06 18.23
C GLU A 199 9.12 4.07 19.11
N CYS A 200 8.67 3.60 20.28
CA CYS A 200 7.94 4.42 21.23
C CYS A 200 8.87 4.86 22.38
N GLN A 201 8.79 6.14 22.74
CA GLN A 201 9.39 6.62 23.98
C GLN A 201 8.62 6.02 25.16
N GLN A 202 9.31 5.30 26.05
CA GLN A 202 8.70 4.83 27.28
C GLN A 202 8.49 6.03 28.21
N VAL A 203 7.22 6.35 28.53
CA VAL A 203 6.91 7.28 29.59
C VAL A 203 7.24 6.57 30.90
N THR A 204 8.44 6.79 31.42
CA THR A 204 8.77 6.33 32.77
C THR A 204 7.97 7.16 33.75
N ALA A 205 7.03 6.53 34.44
CA ALA A 205 6.29 7.20 35.52
C ALA A 205 7.33 7.69 36.53
N SER A 206 7.39 9.01 36.77
CA SER A 206 8.23 9.55 37.83
C SER A 206 7.83 8.88 39.15
N PRO A 207 8.79 8.40 39.96
CA PRO A 207 8.46 7.86 41.27
C PRO A 207 7.75 8.95 42.06
N VAL A 208 6.55 8.64 42.58
CA VAL A 208 5.84 9.52 43.48
C VAL A 208 6.67 9.60 44.76
N GLU A 209 7.37 10.70 44.97
CA GLU A 209 8.02 10.99 46.25
C GLU A 209 6.91 11.21 47.28
N ASN A 210 6.84 10.32 48.28
CA ASN A 210 6.01 10.46 49.48
C ASN A 210 6.75 11.24 50.57
#